data_AF-A0A314YR06-F1
#
_entry.id   AF-A0A314YR06-F1
#
_cell.length_a   1.000
_cell.length_b   1.000
_cell.length_c   1.000
_cell.angle_alpha   90.00
_cell.angle_beta   90.00
_cell.angle_gamma   90.00
#
_symmetry.space_group_name_H-M   'P 1'
#
loop_
_entity.id
_entity.type
_entity.pdbx_description
1 polymer ?
#
loop_
_entity_poly.entity_id
_entity_poly.type
_entity_poly.pdbx_seq_one_letter_code
_entity_poly.pdbx_strand_id
1 'polypeptide(L)' 'MDIEQKQEEIIDHFVKQASSLEGSALGSLVVEATSHPSLFAFSEILAVPNVLQKLRMWLGEFDLALVLVRRI' A
#
# COMPACT_ATOMS: atom_id res chain seq x y z
N MET A 1 -9.13 -19.33 -14.15
CA MET A 1 -7.72 -18.89 -14.00
C MET A 1 -7.55 -17.43 -14.44
N ASP A 2 -8.61 -16.76 -14.89
CA ASP A 2 -8.58 -15.38 -15.44
C ASP A 2 -8.64 -14.26 -14.39
N ILE A 3 -9.14 -14.54 -13.19
CA ILE A 3 -9.32 -13.55 -12.13
C ILE A 3 -7.98 -13.22 -11.45
N GLU A 4 -7.10 -14.21 -11.32
CA GLU A 4 -5.77 -14.06 -10.72
C GLU A 4 -4.81 -13.28 -11.63
N GLN A 5 -4.81 -13.56 -12.94
CA GLN A 5 -3.99 -12.81 -13.91
C GLN A 5 -4.39 -11.34 -13.98
N LYS A 6 -5.70 -11.05 -13.92
CA LYS A 6 -6.19 -9.68 -13.91
C LYS A 6 -5.74 -8.93 -12.66
N GLN A 7 -5.66 -9.60 -11.51
CA GLN A 7 -5.16 -8.99 -10.28
C GLN A 7 -3.67 -8.67 -10.37
N GLU A 8 -2.84 -9.60 -10.86
CA GLU A 8 -1.40 -9.37 -11.03
C GLU A 8 -1.11 -8.15 -11.90
N GLU A 9 -1.83 -7.98 -13.02
CA GLU A 9 -1.68 -6.81 -13.89
C GLU A 9 -2.03 -5.50 -13.16
N ILE A 10 -3.09 -5.51 -12.35
CA ILE A 10 -3.48 -4.34 -11.55
C ILE A 10 -2.43 -4.06 -10.46
N ILE A 11 -1.91 -5.10 -9.80
CA ILE A 11 -0.85 -4.96 -8.79
C ILE A 11 0.41 -4.36 -9.42
N ASP A 12 0.87 -4.89 -10.55
CA ASP A 12 2.06 -4.39 -11.25
C ASP A 12 1.89 -2.92 -11.67
N HIS A 13 0.70 -2.54 -12.14
CA HIS A 13 0.38 -1.14 -12.44
C HIS A 13 0.51 -0.25 -11.20
N PHE A 14 -0.10 -0.64 -10.07
CA PHE A 14 0.00 0.14 -8.83
C PHE A 14 1.42 0.16 -8.25
N VAL A 15 2.18 -0.92 -8.34
CA VAL A 15 3.59 -0.99 -7.89
C VAL A 15 4.47 -0.04 -8.71
N LYS A 16 4.30 -0.03 -10.03
CA LYS A 16 5.01 0.89 -10.93
C LYS A 16 4.65 2.34 -10.62
N GLN A 17 3.36 2.63 -10.45
CA GLN A 17 2.92 3.98 -10.08
C GLN A 17 3.45 4.39 -8.71
N ALA A 18 3.35 3.54 -7.69
CA ALA A 18 3.89 3.79 -6.36
C ALA A 18 5.41 4.01 -6.34
N SER A 19 6.14 3.35 -7.24
CA SER A 19 7.59 3.55 -7.41
C SER A 19 7.93 4.90 -8.05
N SER A 20 7.02 5.46 -8.85
CA SER A 20 7.18 6.77 -9.51
C SER A 20 6.61 7.95 -8.72
N LEU A 21 5.68 7.69 -7.80
CA LEU A 21 4.96 8.69 -7.01
C LEU A 21 5.61 8.90 -5.64
N GLU A 22 5.52 10.12 -5.13
CA GLU A 22 6.06 10.52 -3.83
C GLU A 22 5.06 11.33 -3.01
N GLY A 23 5.29 11.42 -1.69
CA GLY A 23 4.61 12.38 -0.83
C GLY A 23 3.11 12.11 -0.63
N SER A 24 2.25 13.05 -1.06
CA SER A 24 0.79 12.96 -0.88
C SER A 24 0.11 12.08 -1.93
N ALA A 25 0.71 11.91 -3.11
CA ALA A 25 0.14 11.12 -4.19
C ALA A 25 0.08 9.61 -3.87
N LEU A 26 1.01 9.13 -3.03
CA LEU A 26 0.99 7.76 -2.52
C LEU A 26 -0.25 7.46 -1.68
N GLY A 27 -0.76 8.45 -0.92
CA GLY A 27 -1.98 8.28 -0.13
C GLY A 27 -3.20 8.05 -1.02
N SER A 28 -3.34 8.85 -2.09
CA SER A 28 -4.40 8.67 -3.09
C SER A 28 -4.29 7.31 -3.79
N LEU A 29 -3.08 6.89 -4.15
CA LEU A 29 -2.85 5.59 -4.79
C LEU A 29 -3.24 4.41 -3.88
N VAL A 30 -2.94 4.47 -2.58
CA VAL A 30 -3.36 3.43 -1.62
C VAL A 30 -4.89 3.39 -1.49
N VAL A 31 -5.56 4.54 -1.45
CA VAL A 31 -7.03 4.60 -1.42
C VAL A 31 -7.63 3.99 -2.69
N GLU A 32 -7.05 4.28 -3.84
CA GLU A 32 -7.51 3.76 -5.13
C GLU A 32 -7.28 2.24 -5.24
N ALA A 33 -6.11 1.75 -4.84
CA ALA A 33 -5.83 0.32 -4.79
C ALA A 33 -6.78 -0.41 -3.83
N THR A 34 -6.99 0.11 -2.61
CA THR A 34 -7.88 -0.50 -1.60
C THR A 34 -9.36 -0.46 -1.95
N SER A 35 -9.76 0.49 -2.81
CA SER A 35 -11.13 0.59 -3.33
C SER A 35 -11.36 -0.28 -4.58
N HIS A 36 -10.32 -0.93 -5.10
CA HIS A 36 -10.41 -1.66 -6.35
C HIS A 36 -11.09 -3.04 -6.15
N PRO A 37 -12.25 -3.32 -6.78
CA PRO A 37 -13.09 -4.48 -6.48
C PRO A 37 -12.50 -5.83 -6.90
N SER A 38 -11.42 -5.82 -7.69
CA SER A 38 -10.69 -7.01 -8.14
C SER A 38 -9.31 -7.16 -7.49
N LEU A 39 -8.98 -6.33 -6.50
CA LEU A 39 -7.71 -6.38 -5.81
C LEU A 39 -7.90 -6.88 -4.38
N PHE A 40 -7.45 -8.11 -4.13
CA PHE A 40 -7.56 -8.74 -2.81
C PHE A 40 -6.22 -8.79 -2.07
N ALA A 41 -5.09 -8.69 -2.78
CA ALA A 41 -3.75 -8.67 -2.20
C ALA A 41 -3.10 -7.30 -2.37
N PHE A 42 -2.52 -6.80 -1.27
CA PHE A 42 -1.86 -5.50 -1.19
C PHE A 42 -0.38 -5.60 -0.83
N SER A 43 0.10 -6.81 -0.55
CA SER A 43 1.45 -7.05 -0.02
C SER A 43 2.54 -6.52 -0.94
N GLU A 44 2.38 -6.65 -2.25
CA GLU A 44 3.34 -6.14 -3.24
C GLU A 44 3.34 -4.61 -3.33
N ILE A 45 2.17 -3.98 -3.29
CA ILE A 45 2.05 -2.50 -3.27
C ILE A 45 2.65 -1.94 -1.97
N LEU A 46 2.39 -2.61 -0.84
CA LEU A 46 2.95 -2.26 0.46
C LEU A 46 4.46 -2.55 0.57
N ALA A 47 5.02 -3.43 -0.26
CA ALA A 47 6.45 -3.71 -0.28
C ALA A 47 7.27 -2.61 -0.98
N VAL A 48 6.61 -1.70 -1.72
CA VAL A 48 7.29 -0.59 -2.39
C VAL A 48 7.93 0.34 -1.36
N PRO A 49 9.23 0.64 -1.47
CA PRO A 49 9.96 1.46 -0.49
C PRO A 49 9.30 2.82 -0.23
N ASN A 50 8.76 3.46 -1.27
CA ASN A 50 8.07 4.75 -1.17
C ASN A 50 6.83 4.66 -0.28
N VAL A 51 6.05 3.58 -0.44
CA VAL A 51 4.83 3.32 0.36
C VAL A 51 5.23 2.97 1.79
N LEU A 52 6.24 2.13 2.00
CA LEU A 52 6.77 1.80 3.33
C LEU A 52 7.29 3.04 4.06
N GLN A 53 7.99 3.92 3.36
CA GLN A 53 8.53 5.15 3.94
C GLN A 53 7.40 6.11 4.31
N LYS A 54 6.38 6.24 3.46
CA LYS A 54 5.19 7.04 3.77
C LYS A 54 4.43 6.47 4.97
N LEU A 55 4.24 5.15 5.00
CA LEU A 55 3.60 4.46 6.12
C LEU A 55 4.43 4.60 7.40
N ARG A 56 5.77 4.55 7.31
CA ARG A 56 6.68 4.80 8.43
C ARG A 56 6.60 6.24 8.93
N MET A 57 6.49 7.23 8.03
CA MET A 57 6.28 8.63 8.43
C MET A 57 4.94 8.81 9.13
N TRP A 58 3.88 8.16 8.62
CA TRP A 58 2.59 8.11 9.30
C TRP A 58 2.70 7.41 10.66
N LEU A 59 3.30 6.22 10.75
CA LEU A 59 3.47 5.50 12.00
C LEU A 59 4.36 6.24 13.01
N GLY A 60 5.37 6.99 12.56
CA GLY A 60 6.19 7.82 13.44
C GLY A 60 5.40 8.95 14.11
N GLU A 61 4.30 9.39 13.51
CA GLU A 61 3.34 10.33 14.11
C GLU A 61 2.28 9.59 14.97
N PHE A 62 2.05 8.30 14.72
CA PHE A 62 1.11 7.43 15.44
C PHE A 62 1.79 6.48 16.48
N ASP A 63 3.05 6.74 16.83
CA ASP A 63 3.93 5.81 17.59
C ASP A 63 3.38 5.43 18.99
N LEU A 64 2.41 6.19 19.52
CA LEU A 64 1.77 5.87 20.81
C LEU A 64 0.69 4.77 20.74
N ALA A 65 0.06 4.54 19.58
CA ALA A 65 -1.09 3.64 19.50
C ALA A 65 -0.74 2.19 19.15
N LEU A 66 0.30 1.96 18.34
CA LEU A 66 0.65 0.61 17.87
C LEU A 66 1.57 -0.17 18.81
N VAL A 67 2.41 0.52 19.61
CA VAL A 67 3.25 -0.14 20.63
C VAL A 67 2.40 -0.82 21.71
N LEU A 68 1.21 -0.28 22.01
CA LEU A 68 0.31 -0.85 23.02
C LEU A 68 -0.36 -2.15 22.56
N VAL A 69 -0.63 -2.33 21.26
CA VAL A 69 -1.30 -3.52 20.72
C VAL A 69 -0.33 -4.71 20.55
N ARG A 70 0.98 -4.48 20.48
CA ARG A 70 2.00 -5.55 20.46
C ARG A 70 2.50 -5.97 21.85
N ARG A 71 1.85 -5.51 22.93
CA ARG A 71 2.24 -5.82 24.31
C ARG A 71 1.08 -6.30 25.20
N ILE A 72 0.11 -7.00 24.61
CA ILE A 72 -0.86 -7.85 25.31
C ILE A 72 -0.88 -9.22 24.62
#